data_AF-A0A9D9X0P6-F1
#
_entry.id   AF-A0A9D9X0P6-F1
#
_cell.length_a   1.000
_cell.length_b   1.000
_cell.length_c   1.000
_cell.angle_alpha   90.00
_cell.angle_beta   90.00
_cell.angle_gamma   90.00
#
_symmetry.space_group_name_H-M   'P 1'
#
loop_
_entity.id
_entity.type
_entity.pdbx_description
1 polymer ?
#
loop_
_entity_poly.entity_id
_entity_poly.type
_entity_poly.pdbx_seq_one_letter_code
_entity_poly.pdbx_strand_id
1 'polypeptide(L)'
;MKKQITGIIFLLLLSLSIPAQTADRSVEKIRKIYTDVAEKARLAENDDEQGQFGELVMSELVINKRSRQWRAVGIYGQTFRFFYKGGNSEAHLYPDELVLVKAERRVSNRKYAEEYLFDGSGRLIFYFQRSENDDQGPAERRIYFDAARAVRVTEDGKSRDKLTAADLATAREATAAAARIRDVFARSIKL
;
A
#
# COMPACT_ATOMS: atom_id res chain seq x y z
N MET A 1 53.46 -18.82 10.69
CA MET A 1 52.10 -18.78 10.10
C MET A 1 51.00 -18.26 11.07
N LYS A 2 51.29 -17.35 12.02
CA LYS A 2 50.28 -16.79 12.96
C LYS A 2 49.83 -15.36 12.65
N LYS A 3 50.47 -14.68 11.68
CA LYS A 3 50.22 -13.26 11.36
C LYS A 3 49.20 -13.01 10.24
N GLN A 4 48.74 -14.06 9.54
CA GLN A 4 47.76 -13.91 8.44
C GLN A 4 46.29 -14.16 8.86
N ILE A 5 46.05 -14.68 10.07
CA ILE A 5 44.69 -14.98 10.54
C ILE A 5 44.01 -13.72 11.10
N THR A 6 44.78 -12.74 11.58
CA THR A 6 44.24 -11.52 12.21
C THR A 6 43.65 -10.52 11.20
N GLY A 7 44.06 -10.56 9.93
CA GLY A 7 43.56 -9.64 8.89
C GLY A 7 42.17 -10.00 8.36
N ILE A 8 41.79 -11.28 8.41
CA ILE A 8 40.49 -11.76 7.88
C ILE A 8 39.33 -11.42 8.85
N ILE A 9 39.61 -11.32 10.15
CA ILE A 9 38.58 -11.00 11.16
C ILE A 9 38.17 -9.53 11.11
N PHE A 10 39.06 -8.62 10.70
CA PHE A 10 38.75 -7.18 10.62
C PHE A 10 37.89 -6.82 9.39
N LEU A 11 37.99 -7.58 8.29
CA LEU A 11 37.22 -7.33 7.07
C LEU A 11 35.76 -7.82 7.17
N LEU A 12 35.48 -8.78 8.06
CA LEU A 12 34.12 -9.33 8.27
C LEU A 12 33.24 -8.47 9.20
N LEU A 13 33.82 -7.51 9.91
CA LEU A 13 33.10 -6.62 10.83
C LEU A 13 32.61 -5.31 10.18
N LEU A 14 33.08 -4.99 8.97
CA LEU A 14 32.68 -3.76 8.25
C LEU A 14 31.45 -3.92 7.35
N SER A 15 30.92 -5.13 7.17
CA SER A 15 29.76 -5.40 6.29
C SER A 15 28.39 -5.29 6.96
N LEU A 16 28.31 -4.95 8.24
CA LEU A 16 27.05 -4.96 9.02
C LEU A 16 26.37 -3.58 9.19
N SER A 17 26.92 -2.51 8.60
CA SER A 17 26.49 -1.13 8.90
C SER A 17 25.64 -0.43 7.82
N ILE A 18 25.17 -1.14 6.78
CA ILE A 18 24.45 -0.53 5.64
C ILE A 18 22.91 -0.27 5.84
N PRO A 19 22.16 -0.77 6.85
CA PRO A 19 20.69 -0.77 6.73
C PRO A 19 19.96 0.56 7.01
N ALA A 20 20.55 1.55 7.71
CA ALA A 20 19.79 2.73 8.14
C ALA A 20 19.67 3.84 7.08
N GLN A 21 20.76 4.13 6.35
CA GLN A 21 20.79 5.24 5.39
C GLN A 21 19.99 4.96 4.10
N THR A 22 19.71 3.69 3.82
CA THR A 22 18.91 3.24 2.67
C THR A 22 17.41 3.34 2.96
N ALA A 23 16.96 2.92 4.15
CA ALA A 23 15.56 2.97 4.55
C ALA A 23 14.99 4.40 4.53
N ASP A 24 15.72 5.38 5.07
CA ASP A 24 15.26 6.78 5.09
C ASP A 24 15.06 7.36 3.69
N ARG A 25 15.99 7.11 2.76
CA ARG A 25 15.89 7.57 1.37
C ARG A 25 14.71 6.93 0.65
N SER A 26 14.51 5.62 0.82
CA SER A 26 13.38 4.90 0.22
C SER A 26 12.06 5.42 0.79
N VAL A 27 11.96 5.62 2.11
CA VAL A 27 10.77 6.19 2.77
C VAL A 27 10.47 7.61 2.29
N GLU A 28 11.48 8.47 2.17
CA GLU A 28 11.29 9.85 1.68
C GLU A 28 10.79 9.87 0.23
N LYS A 29 11.39 9.05 -0.64
CA LYS A 29 10.94 8.88 -2.02
C LYS A 29 9.49 8.43 -2.08
N ILE A 30 9.13 7.41 -1.31
CA ILE A 30 7.76 6.86 -1.26
C ILE A 30 6.77 7.92 -0.74
N ARG A 31 7.14 8.71 0.27
CA ARG A 31 6.30 9.81 0.77
C ARG A 31 6.02 10.86 -0.31
N LYS A 32 7.03 11.24 -1.10
CA LYS A 32 6.85 12.19 -2.21
C LYS A 32 5.88 11.64 -3.25
N ILE A 33 6.05 10.38 -3.64
CA ILE A 33 5.13 9.69 -4.58
C ILE A 33 3.72 9.65 -4.00
N TYR A 34 3.58 9.24 -2.75
CA TYR A 34 2.29 9.16 -2.07
C TYR A 34 1.58 10.51 -2.03
N THR A 35 2.27 11.58 -1.63
CA THR A 35 1.67 12.92 -1.57
C THR A 35 1.19 13.39 -2.94
N ASP A 36 1.98 13.19 -4.00
CA ASP A 36 1.59 13.52 -5.38
C ASP A 36 0.36 12.71 -5.83
N VAL A 37 0.41 11.38 -5.67
CA VAL A 37 -0.67 10.49 -6.07
C VAL A 37 -1.94 10.72 -5.25
N ALA A 38 -1.83 10.97 -3.95
CA ALA A 38 -2.97 11.23 -3.07
C ALA A 38 -3.69 12.52 -3.48
N GLU A 39 -2.96 13.55 -3.87
CA GLU A 39 -3.56 14.78 -4.38
C GLU A 39 -4.25 14.56 -5.73
N LYS A 40 -3.61 13.84 -6.66
CA LYS A 40 -4.23 13.46 -7.94
C LYS A 40 -5.48 12.60 -7.76
N ALA A 41 -5.44 11.66 -6.81
CA ALA A 41 -6.59 10.84 -6.47
C ALA A 41 -7.72 11.67 -5.85
N ARG A 42 -7.38 12.66 -5.00
CA ARG A 42 -8.36 13.59 -4.44
C ARG A 42 -9.00 14.44 -5.54
N LEU A 43 -8.24 14.89 -6.54
CA LEU A 43 -8.81 15.58 -7.70
C LEU A 43 -9.74 14.66 -8.48
N ALA A 44 -9.32 13.44 -8.81
CA ALA A 44 -10.15 12.45 -9.51
C ALA A 44 -11.44 12.05 -8.75
N GLU A 45 -11.45 12.14 -7.42
CA GLU A 45 -12.65 11.94 -6.60
C GLU A 45 -13.65 13.10 -6.70
N ASN A 46 -13.19 14.30 -7.05
CA ASN A 46 -13.98 15.54 -7.05
C ASN A 46 -14.14 16.16 -8.44
N ASP A 47 -13.55 15.57 -9.49
CA ASP A 47 -13.66 16.07 -10.87
C ASP A 47 -15.15 16.20 -11.23
N ASP A 48 -15.51 17.43 -11.52
CA ASP A 48 -16.84 17.85 -11.94
C ASP A 48 -17.11 17.38 -13.37
N GLU A 49 -18.39 17.28 -13.73
CA GLU A 49 -18.92 16.78 -15.01
C GLU A 49 -18.40 17.52 -16.27
N GLN A 50 -17.43 18.43 -16.13
CA GLN A 50 -16.84 19.30 -17.14
C GLN A 50 -15.73 18.63 -17.99
N GLY A 51 -15.39 17.37 -17.73
CA GLY A 51 -14.67 16.53 -18.70
C GLY A 51 -13.21 16.90 -18.96
N GLN A 52 -12.54 17.63 -18.04
CA GLN A 52 -11.08 17.64 -18.05
C GLN A 52 -10.60 16.33 -17.42
N PHE A 53 -10.05 15.43 -18.23
CA PHE A 53 -9.47 14.19 -17.73
C PHE A 53 -8.27 14.54 -16.83
N GLY A 54 -8.44 14.45 -15.51
CA GLY A 54 -7.31 14.46 -14.58
C GLY A 54 -6.30 13.34 -14.91
N GLU A 55 -5.08 13.43 -14.37
CA GLU A 55 -4.02 12.43 -14.61
C GLU A 55 -4.39 11.01 -14.17
N LEU A 56 -5.36 10.88 -13.25
CA LEU A 56 -5.87 9.60 -12.76
C LEU A 56 -7.36 9.49 -13.05
N VAL A 57 -7.78 8.29 -13.43
CA VAL A 57 -9.19 7.90 -13.53
C VAL A 57 -9.54 7.04 -12.32
N MET A 58 -10.79 7.13 -11.86
CA MET A 58 -11.30 6.38 -10.72
C MET A 58 -12.41 5.41 -11.12
N SER A 59 -12.33 4.17 -10.65
CA SER A 59 -13.46 3.22 -10.62
C SER A 59 -13.82 2.85 -9.19
N GLU A 60 -15.11 2.71 -8.89
CA GLU A 60 -15.59 2.30 -7.56
C GLU A 60 -16.28 0.93 -7.61
N LEU A 61 -15.89 0.03 -6.70
CA LEU A 61 -16.56 -1.24 -6.43
C LEU A 61 -17.15 -1.23 -5.02
N VAL A 62 -18.48 -1.37 -4.94
CA VAL A 62 -19.22 -1.38 -3.67
C VAL A 62 -19.82 -2.76 -3.39
N ILE A 63 -19.32 -3.41 -2.35
CA ILE A 63 -19.82 -4.70 -1.84
C ILE A 63 -20.81 -4.43 -0.71
N ASN A 64 -21.98 -5.05 -0.83
CA ASN A 64 -23.11 -4.84 0.09
C ASN A 64 -23.51 -3.36 0.22
N LYS A 65 -23.79 -2.71 -0.92
CA LYS A 65 -24.18 -1.28 -1.01
C LYS A 65 -25.25 -0.84 0.01
N ARG A 66 -26.15 -1.74 0.40
CA ARG A 66 -27.23 -1.45 1.38
C ARG A 66 -26.80 -1.61 2.84
N SER A 67 -25.55 -1.96 3.12
CA SER A 67 -25.00 -2.22 4.45
C SER A 67 -25.86 -3.16 5.30
N ARG A 68 -26.53 -4.14 4.65
CA ARG A 68 -27.40 -5.08 5.35
C ARG A 68 -26.58 -6.08 6.15
N GLN A 69 -27.20 -6.65 7.17
CA GLN A 69 -26.55 -7.67 7.98
C GLN A 69 -26.18 -8.89 7.14
N TRP A 70 -24.95 -9.35 7.28
CA TRP A 70 -24.52 -10.66 6.81
C TRP A 70 -24.58 -11.65 7.98
N ARG A 71 -24.99 -12.89 7.70
CA ARG A 71 -25.04 -13.96 8.70
C ARG A 71 -23.66 -14.10 9.35
N ALA A 72 -23.61 -14.14 10.69
CA ALA A 72 -22.40 -14.26 11.52
C ALA A 72 -21.38 -13.09 11.49
N VAL A 73 -21.58 -12.05 10.67
CA VAL A 73 -20.67 -10.88 10.59
C VAL A 73 -21.31 -9.61 11.16
N GLY A 74 -22.65 -9.54 11.15
CA GLY A 74 -23.39 -8.33 11.50
C GLY A 74 -23.41 -7.33 10.33
N ILE A 75 -23.39 -6.04 10.62
CA ILE A 75 -23.35 -4.99 9.58
C ILE A 75 -22.04 -5.13 8.81
N TYR A 76 -22.12 -5.28 7.50
CA TYR A 76 -20.93 -5.38 6.65
C TYR A 76 -21.05 -4.43 5.46
N GLY A 77 -19.95 -3.78 5.09
CA GLY A 77 -19.86 -3.00 3.86
C GLY A 77 -18.40 -2.87 3.48
N GLN A 78 -18.12 -2.91 2.17
CA GLN A 78 -16.77 -2.72 1.67
C GLN A 78 -16.80 -1.94 0.36
N THR A 79 -15.98 -0.90 0.27
CA THR A 79 -15.83 -0.07 -0.91
C THR A 79 -14.36 -0.07 -1.31
N PHE A 80 -14.10 -0.28 -2.59
CA PHE A 80 -12.78 -0.07 -3.20
C PHE A 80 -12.89 1.07 -4.20
N ARG A 81 -12.01 2.06 -4.09
CA ARG A 81 -11.77 3.06 -5.13
C ARG A 81 -10.41 2.77 -5.75
N PHE A 82 -10.43 2.42 -7.02
CA PHE A 82 -9.25 2.12 -7.82
C PHE A 82 -8.87 3.36 -8.62
N PHE A 83 -7.67 3.87 -8.38
CA PHE A 83 -7.09 4.98 -9.13
C PHE A 83 -6.02 4.45 -10.06
N TYR A 84 -6.15 4.74 -11.34
CA TYR A 84 -5.30 4.20 -12.38
C TYR A 84 -5.09 5.22 -13.49
N LYS A 85 -4.06 5.00 -14.29
CA LYS A 85 -3.86 5.72 -15.55
C LYS A 85 -4.48 4.91 -16.70
N GLY A 86 -5.02 5.62 -17.68
CA GLY A 86 -5.23 5.04 -19.00
C GLY A 86 -3.92 5.04 -19.77
N GLY A 87 -3.79 4.17 -20.77
CA GLY A 87 -2.58 4.18 -21.58
C GLY A 87 -2.50 5.42 -22.48
N ASN A 88 -1.26 5.81 -22.80
CA ASN A 88 -0.93 7.08 -23.43
C ASN A 88 -1.04 7.05 -24.98
N SER A 89 -1.79 6.10 -25.54
CA SER A 89 -1.88 5.90 -26.98
C SER A 89 -3.25 5.37 -27.39
N GLU A 90 -3.66 5.63 -28.62
CA GLU A 90 -4.90 5.08 -29.20
C GLU A 90 -4.93 3.53 -29.19
N ALA A 91 -3.77 2.88 -29.20
CA ALA A 91 -3.65 1.42 -29.09
C ALA A 91 -3.83 0.89 -27.64
N HIS A 92 -3.76 1.77 -26.64
CA HIS A 92 -3.83 1.45 -25.22
C HIS A 92 -4.76 2.42 -24.47
N LEU A 93 -5.95 2.70 -25.01
CA LEU A 93 -6.92 3.59 -24.36
C LEU A 93 -7.47 3.06 -23.02
N TYR A 94 -7.27 1.79 -22.73
CA TYR A 94 -7.83 1.11 -21.56
C TYR A 94 -6.92 1.23 -20.33
N PRO A 95 -7.49 1.09 -19.12
CA PRO A 95 -6.73 1.12 -17.86
C PRO A 95 -5.59 0.09 -17.86
N ASP A 96 -4.35 0.54 -17.71
CA ASP A 96 -3.16 -0.33 -17.75
C ASP A 96 -2.30 -0.26 -16.48
N GLU A 97 -2.30 0.87 -15.77
CA GLU A 97 -1.47 1.10 -14.59
C GLU A 97 -2.32 1.42 -13.35
N LEU A 98 -2.53 0.43 -12.48
CA LEU A 98 -3.11 0.66 -11.15
C LEU A 98 -2.09 1.38 -10.26
N VAL A 99 -2.45 2.56 -9.75
CA VAL A 99 -1.54 3.44 -8.99
C VAL A 99 -1.86 3.43 -7.50
N LEU A 100 -3.14 3.63 -7.14
CA LEU A 100 -3.58 3.69 -5.75
C LEU A 100 -4.91 2.94 -5.60
N VAL A 101 -5.08 2.25 -4.48
CA VAL A 101 -6.39 1.77 -4.04
C VAL A 101 -6.69 2.32 -2.66
N LYS A 102 -7.85 2.97 -2.52
CA LYS A 102 -8.44 3.27 -1.21
C LYS A 102 -9.51 2.23 -0.93
N ALA A 103 -9.40 1.53 0.19
CA ALA A 103 -10.36 0.52 0.62
C ALA A 103 -10.98 0.92 1.96
N GLU A 104 -12.30 0.98 2.01
CA GLU A 104 -13.05 1.23 3.22
C GLU A 104 -13.84 -0.01 3.56
N ARG A 105 -13.75 -0.47 4.82
CA ARG A 105 -14.46 -1.66 5.29
C ARG A 105 -15.12 -1.38 6.63
N ARG A 106 -16.40 -1.72 6.73
CA ARG A 106 -17.17 -1.69 7.97
C ARG A 106 -17.54 -3.10 8.38
N VAL A 107 -17.26 -3.44 9.63
CA VAL A 107 -17.65 -4.72 10.24
C VAL A 107 -18.26 -4.42 11.61
N SER A 108 -19.58 -4.51 11.71
CA SER A 108 -20.36 -4.11 12.87
C SER A 108 -20.06 -2.67 13.31
N ASN A 109 -19.41 -2.47 14.46
CA ASN A 109 -18.99 -1.16 14.98
C ASN A 109 -17.56 -0.77 14.57
N ARG A 110 -16.80 -1.68 13.95
CA ARG A 110 -15.43 -1.47 13.51
C ARG A 110 -15.39 -0.84 12.12
N LYS A 111 -14.46 0.09 11.92
CA LYS A 111 -14.20 0.66 10.60
C LYS A 111 -12.72 0.55 10.29
N TYR A 112 -12.43 0.28 9.03
CA TYR A 112 -11.09 0.20 8.50
C TYR A 112 -11.00 1.08 7.27
N ALA A 113 -9.96 1.89 7.19
CA ALA A 113 -9.57 2.61 5.99
C ALA A 113 -8.15 2.15 5.64
N GLU A 114 -7.97 1.67 4.42
CA GLU A 114 -6.71 1.13 3.95
C GLU A 114 -6.32 1.78 2.63
N GLU A 115 -5.03 2.00 2.43
CA GLU A 115 -4.51 2.50 1.17
C GLU A 115 -3.34 1.67 0.69
N TYR A 116 -3.34 1.37 -0.62
CA TYR A 116 -2.36 0.53 -1.29
C TYR A 116 -1.78 1.31 -2.46
N LEU A 117 -0.53 1.74 -2.35
CA LEU A 117 0.18 2.46 -3.40
C LEU A 117 1.10 1.52 -4.16
N PHE A 118 1.04 1.58 -5.48
CA PHE A 118 1.83 0.76 -6.39
C PHE A 118 2.86 1.60 -7.16
N ASP A 119 3.99 0.99 -7.49
CA ASP A 119 4.89 1.56 -8.50
C ASP A 119 4.41 1.25 -9.93
N GLY A 120 5.07 1.84 -10.93
CA GLY A 120 4.73 1.61 -12.35
C GLY A 120 4.96 0.17 -12.84
N SER A 121 5.53 -0.72 -12.01
CA SER A 121 5.60 -2.16 -12.29
C SER A 121 4.49 -2.95 -11.60
N GLY A 122 3.56 -2.26 -10.92
CA GLY A 122 2.45 -2.84 -10.18
C GLY A 122 2.86 -3.46 -8.84
N ARG A 123 4.04 -3.15 -8.30
CA ARG A 123 4.48 -3.65 -6.97
C ARG A 123 4.01 -2.71 -5.88
N LEU A 124 3.57 -3.28 -4.75
CA LEU A 124 3.24 -2.51 -3.56
C LEU A 124 4.49 -1.79 -3.03
N ILE A 125 4.42 -0.47 -2.91
CA ILE A 125 5.49 0.37 -2.36
C ILE A 125 5.09 1.02 -1.02
N PHE A 126 3.79 1.19 -0.78
CA PHE A 126 3.29 1.72 0.47
C PHE A 126 1.93 1.12 0.83
N TYR A 127 1.77 0.80 2.11
CA TYR A 127 0.52 0.39 2.70
C TYR A 127 0.20 1.27 3.90
N PHE A 128 -1.03 1.76 3.96
CA PHE A 128 -1.59 2.44 5.11
C PHE A 128 -2.83 1.71 5.59
N GLN A 129 -3.01 1.68 6.91
CA GLN A 129 -4.22 1.19 7.56
C GLN A 129 -4.56 2.10 8.72
N ARG A 130 -5.83 2.47 8.84
CA ARG A 130 -6.43 3.04 10.04
C ARG A 130 -7.59 2.17 10.49
N SER A 131 -7.65 1.89 11.78
CA SER A 131 -8.70 1.09 12.41
C SER A 131 -9.40 1.93 13.47
N GLU A 132 -10.74 1.94 13.46
CA GLU A 132 -11.58 2.57 14.48
C GLU A 132 -12.39 1.49 15.21
N ASN A 133 -12.44 1.57 16.55
CA ASN A 133 -13.15 0.65 17.43
C ASN A 133 -12.67 -0.82 17.33
N ASP A 134 -11.39 -1.03 17.02
CA ASP A 134 -10.76 -2.35 17.01
C ASP A 134 -9.55 -2.39 17.95
N ASP A 135 -9.76 -2.98 19.13
CA ASP A 135 -8.73 -3.05 20.17
C ASP A 135 -7.72 -4.20 19.96
N GLN A 136 -7.86 -4.97 18.86
CA GLN A 136 -7.01 -6.12 18.56
C GLN A 136 -5.75 -5.77 17.77
N GLY A 137 -5.63 -4.54 17.26
CA GLY A 137 -4.52 -4.10 16.44
C GLY A 137 -4.17 -2.62 16.65
N PRO A 138 -3.14 -2.11 15.98
CA PRO A 138 -2.81 -0.69 16.04
C PRO A 138 -3.95 0.15 15.44
N ALA A 139 -4.15 1.33 16.00
CA ALA A 139 -5.11 2.30 15.46
C ALA A 139 -4.65 2.81 14.09
N GLU A 140 -3.33 2.93 13.90
CA GLU A 140 -2.73 3.31 12.64
C GLU A 140 -1.48 2.48 12.33
N ARG A 141 -1.35 2.03 11.08
CA ARG A 141 -0.19 1.33 10.56
C ARG A 141 0.23 1.91 9.20
N ARG A 142 1.54 2.04 9.02
CA ARG A 142 2.19 2.37 7.74
C ARG A 142 3.30 1.38 7.47
N ILE A 143 3.37 0.84 6.26
CA ILE A 143 4.46 -0.04 5.82
C ILE A 143 5.03 0.52 4.52
N TYR A 144 6.35 0.70 4.51
CA TYR A 144 7.10 1.15 3.34
C TYR A 144 7.87 -0.02 2.76
N PHE A 145 7.83 -0.17 1.44
CA PHE A 145 8.49 -1.26 0.74
C PHE A 145 9.50 -0.73 -0.26
N ASP A 146 10.66 -1.37 -0.32
CA ASP A 146 11.68 -1.14 -1.33
C ASP A 146 12.04 -2.49 -1.98
N ALA A 147 12.04 -2.53 -3.32
CA ALA A 147 12.23 -3.75 -4.09
C ALA A 147 11.41 -4.96 -3.56
N ALA A 148 10.13 -4.72 -3.23
CA ALA A 148 9.19 -5.69 -2.66
C ALA A 148 9.53 -6.23 -1.25
N ARG A 149 10.46 -5.59 -0.53
CA ARG A 149 10.80 -5.92 0.87
C ARG A 149 10.36 -4.76 1.76
N ALA A 150 9.73 -5.06 2.89
CA ALA A 150 9.42 -4.04 3.88
C ALA A 150 10.73 -3.46 4.44
N VAL A 151 10.85 -2.14 4.44
CA VAL A 151 12.02 -1.40 4.93
C VAL A 151 11.72 -0.58 6.18
N ARG A 152 10.45 -0.23 6.40
CA ARG A 152 10.00 0.48 7.61
C ARG A 152 8.55 0.13 7.92
N VAL A 153 8.27 -0.12 9.19
CA VAL A 153 6.92 -0.23 9.74
C VAL A 153 6.74 0.88 10.78
N THR A 154 5.65 1.63 10.68
CA THR A 154 5.23 2.59 11.70
C THR A 154 3.87 2.18 12.22
N GLU A 155 3.75 1.99 13.53
CA GLU A 155 2.48 1.70 14.20
C GLU A 155 2.29 2.70 15.33
N ASP A 156 1.13 3.38 15.35
CA ASP A 156 0.76 4.37 16.36
C ASP A 156 1.88 5.40 16.65
N GLY A 157 2.49 5.91 15.57
CA GLY A 157 3.59 6.88 15.60
C GLY A 157 4.99 6.30 15.85
N LYS A 158 5.12 5.02 16.22
CA LYS A 158 6.42 4.37 16.50
C LYS A 158 6.96 3.68 15.25
N SER A 159 8.07 4.20 14.73
CA SER A 159 8.73 3.66 13.52
C SER A 159 9.84 2.67 13.84
N ARG A 160 9.95 1.63 13.03
CA ARG A 160 10.96 0.55 13.13
C ARG A 160 11.50 0.20 11.75
N ASP A 161 12.83 0.14 11.64
CA ASP A 161 13.53 -0.32 10.42
C ASP A 161 14.14 -1.70 10.61
N LYS A 162 14.48 -2.04 11.86
CA LYS A 162 14.84 -3.39 12.26
C LYS A 162 13.55 -4.17 12.52
N LEU A 163 13.03 -4.75 11.45
CA LEU A 163 11.74 -5.43 11.46
C LEU A 163 11.80 -6.74 12.25
N THR A 164 10.80 -6.95 13.10
CA THR A 164 10.58 -8.20 13.82
C THR A 164 9.93 -9.26 12.90
N ALA A 165 9.87 -10.51 13.35
CA ALA A 165 9.14 -11.55 12.63
C ALA A 165 7.65 -11.20 12.45
N ALA A 166 7.04 -10.53 13.44
CA ALA A 166 5.66 -10.07 13.37
C ALA A 166 5.48 -8.95 12.33
N ASP A 167 6.39 -7.97 12.29
CA ASP A 167 6.37 -6.91 11.26
C ASP A 167 6.44 -7.52 9.84
N LEU A 168 7.30 -8.54 9.65
CA LEU A 168 7.44 -9.23 8.38
C LEU A 168 6.21 -10.07 8.01
N ALA A 169 5.54 -10.69 8.98
CA ALA A 169 4.29 -11.41 8.76
C ALA A 169 3.19 -10.45 8.28
N THR A 170 3.01 -9.34 8.99
CA THR A 170 2.07 -8.28 8.62
C THR A 170 2.36 -7.71 7.22
N ALA A 171 3.63 -7.45 6.90
CA ALA A 171 4.01 -6.95 5.58
C ALA A 171 3.67 -7.95 4.44
N ARG A 172 3.82 -9.26 4.70
CA ARG A 172 3.42 -10.31 3.76
C ARG A 172 1.91 -10.36 3.59
N GLU A 173 1.15 -10.22 4.67
CA GLU A 173 -0.31 -10.16 4.61
C GLU A 173 -0.79 -8.96 3.78
N ALA A 174 -0.22 -7.78 3.99
CA ALA A 174 -0.51 -6.58 3.20
C ALA A 174 -0.17 -6.78 1.71
N THR A 175 0.97 -7.41 1.41
CA THR A 175 1.38 -7.71 0.03
C THR A 175 0.45 -8.73 -0.63
N ALA A 176 0.03 -9.76 0.11
CA ALA A 176 -0.93 -10.75 -0.38
C ALA A 176 -2.32 -10.14 -0.61
N ALA A 177 -2.77 -9.23 0.27
CA ALA A 177 -4.00 -8.47 0.09
C ALA A 177 -3.91 -7.57 -1.16
N ALA A 178 -2.82 -6.83 -1.32
CA ALA A 178 -2.58 -5.99 -2.49
C ALA A 178 -2.62 -6.78 -3.80
N ALA A 179 -2.03 -7.98 -3.83
CA ALA A 179 -2.08 -8.86 -4.99
C ALA A 179 -3.50 -9.31 -5.35
N ARG A 180 -4.32 -9.67 -4.34
CA ARG A 180 -5.74 -10.01 -4.53
C ARG A 180 -6.56 -8.83 -5.03
N ILE A 181 -6.36 -7.64 -4.45
CA ILE A 181 -7.04 -6.41 -4.83
C ILE A 181 -6.70 -6.04 -6.29
N ARG A 182 -5.44 -6.18 -6.69
CA ARG A 182 -5.01 -5.95 -8.07
C ARG A 182 -5.66 -6.94 -9.04
N ASP A 183 -5.82 -8.21 -8.66
CA ASP A 183 -6.55 -9.20 -9.47
C ASP A 183 -8.03 -8.84 -9.61
N VAL A 184 -8.68 -8.36 -8.53
CA VAL A 184 -10.06 -7.85 -8.59
C VAL A 184 -10.18 -6.69 -9.58
N PHE A 185 -9.28 -5.70 -9.50
CA PHE A 185 -9.24 -4.58 -10.44
C PHE A 185 -9.08 -5.05 -11.89
N ALA A 186 -8.09 -5.92 -12.14
CA ALA A 186 -7.81 -6.42 -13.48
C ALA A 186 -8.99 -7.20 -14.09
N ARG A 187 -9.80 -7.85 -13.25
CA ARG A 187 -11.03 -8.52 -13.67
C ARG A 187 -12.18 -7.53 -13.90
N SER A 188 -12.30 -6.49 -13.08
CA SER A 188 -13.41 -5.53 -13.21
C SER A 188 -13.34 -4.69 -14.48
N ILE A 189 -12.14 -4.44 -15.02
CA ILE A 189 -11.94 -3.64 -16.25
C ILE A 189 -12.03 -4.46 -17.56
N LYS A 190 -12.20 -5.79 -17.47
CA LYS A 190 -12.27 -6.70 -18.64
C LYS A 190 -13.68 -7.21 -18.93
N LEU A 191 -14.69 -6.69 -18.24
CA LEU A 191 -16.11 -7.01 -18.44
C LEU A 191 -16.70 -6.17 -19.57
#